data_AF-A0A946ANC9-F1
#
_entry.id   AF-A0A946ANC9-F1
#
_cell.length_a   1.000
_cell.length_b   1.000
_cell.length_c   1.000
_cell.angle_alpha   90.00
_cell.angle_beta   90.00
_cell.angle_gamma   90.00
#
_symmetry.space_group_name_H-M   'P 1'
#
loop_
_entity.id
_entity.type
_entity.pdbx_description
1 polymer ?
#
loop_
_entity_poly.entity_id
_entity_poly.type
_entity_poly.pdbx_seq_one_letter_code
_entity_poly.pdbx_strand_id
1 'polypeptide(L)' 'QSGELEGLARNWHENGQLKSEWTFQSGEAEGLYRNWDENGDLQSEKTYRAGEIVNGEAAQQ' A
#
# COMPACT_ATOMS: atom_id res chain seq x y z
N GLN A 1 12.06 5.87 22.34
CA GLN A 1 11.08 4.90 21.81
C GLN A 1 11.11 5.05 20.31
N SER A 2 11.73 4.09 19.63
CA SER A 2 11.81 4.09 18.17
C SER A 2 10.39 3.94 17.65
N GLY A 3 9.89 4.96 16.96
CA GLY A 3 8.59 4.91 16.30
C GLY A 3 8.71 4.03 15.06
N GLU A 4 8.83 2.72 15.26
CA GLU A 4 8.67 1.75 14.19
C GLU A 4 7.27 1.95 13.61
N LEU A 5 7.21 2.18 12.29
CA LEU A 5 5.95 2.23 11.58
C LEU A 5 5.36 0.81 11.64
N GLU A 6 4.41 0.62 12.55
CA GLU A 6 3.64 -0.61 12.69
C GLU A 6 2.19 -0.32 12.34
N GLY A 7 1.68 -1.02 11.32
CA GLY A 7 0.29 -0.97 10.90
C GLY A 7 0.06 -0.47 9.48
N LEU A 8 -1.18 -0.05 9.22
CA LEU A 8 -1.66 0.37 7.91
C LEU A 8 -1.41 1.87 7.71
N ALA A 9 -0.56 2.22 6.75
CA ALA A 9 -0.38 3.58 6.28
C ALA A 9 -1.26 3.80 5.04
N ARG A 10 -2.10 4.83 5.09
CA ARG A 10 -2.99 5.19 3.98
C ARG A 10 -2.65 6.60 3.53
N ASN A 11 -2.65 6.80 2.22
CA ASN A 11 -2.54 8.10 1.58
C ASN A 11 -3.81 8.36 0.81
N TRP A 12 -4.26 9.61 0.80
CA TRP A 12 -5.47 10.03 0.10
C TRP A 12 -5.13 11.05 -0.97
N HIS A 13 -5.93 11.06 -2.03
CA HIS A 13 -5.94 12.12 -3.02
C HIS A 13 -6.63 13.36 -2.44
N GLU A 14 -6.45 14.52 -3.09
CA GLU A 14 -7.06 15.78 -2.65
C GLU A 14 -8.59 15.75 -2.65
N ASN A 15 -9.18 14.84 -3.46
CA ASN A 15 -10.62 14.59 -3.49
C ASN A 15 -11.14 13.74 -2.31
N GLY A 16 -10.25 13.31 -1.40
CA GLY A 16 -10.58 12.48 -0.24
C GLY A 16 -10.65 10.98 -0.50
N GLN A 17 -10.45 10.53 -1.74
CA GLN A 17 -10.39 9.12 -2.08
C GLN A 17 -9.03 8.52 -1.73
N LEU A 18 -9.01 7.20 -1.51
CA LEU A 18 -7.79 6.49 -1.17
C LEU A 18 -6.86 6.47 -2.39
N LYS A 19 -5.61 6.88 -2.19
CA LYS A 19 -4.56 6.90 -3.21
C LYS A 19 -3.68 5.67 -3.13
N SER A 20 -3.20 5.36 -1.92
CA SER A 20 -2.43 4.15 -1.66
C SER A 20 -2.59 3.68 -0.23
N GLU A 21 -2.38 2.38 -0.03
CA GLU A 21 -2.43 1.70 1.26
C GLU A 21 -1.21 0.81 1.34
N TRP A 22 -0.48 0.91 2.45
CA TRP A 22 0.72 0.16 2.75
C TRP A 22 0.55 -0.53 4.09
N THR A 23 1.07 -1.75 4.21
CA THR A 23 1.17 -2.46 5.48
C THR A 23 2.62 -2.50 5.90
N PHE A 24 2.93 -1.96 7.08
CA PHE A 24 4.26 -2.00 7.68
C PHE A 24 4.24 -2.82 8.96
N GLN A 25 5.28 -3.61 9.18
CA GLN A 25 5.51 -4.36 10.41
C GLN A 25 6.96 -4.16 10.83
N SER A 26 7.18 -3.73 12.08
CA SER A 26 8.51 -3.42 12.62
C SER A 26 9.34 -2.46 11.73
N GLY A 27 8.66 -1.50 11.08
CA GLY A 27 9.30 -0.52 10.20
C GLY A 27 9.59 -1.00 8.77
N GLU A 28 9.26 -2.25 8.41
CA GLU A 28 9.46 -2.82 7.08
C GLU A 28 8.13 -3.06 6.37
N ALA A 29 8.10 -3.00 5.04
CA ALA A 29 6.89 -3.31 4.28
C ALA A 29 6.60 -4.82 4.36
N GLU A 30 5.47 -5.17 4.97
CA GLU A 30 5.07 -6.54 5.27
C GLU A 30 3.55 -6.64 5.08
N GLY A 31 3.12 -7.19 3.94
CA GLY A 31 1.71 -7.34 3.57
C GLY A 31 1.33 -6.63 2.28
N LEU A 32 0.08 -6.18 2.19
CA LEU A 32 -0.48 -5.64 0.95
C LEU A 32 -0.11 -4.16 0.76
N TYR A 33 0.28 -3.87 -0.47
CA TYR A 33 0.37 -2.54 -1.05
C TYR A 33 -0.69 -2.43 -2.14
N ARG A 34 -1.55 -1.44 -2.03
CA ARG A 34 -2.56 -1.16 -3.05
C ARG A 34 -2.46 0.29 -3.47
N ASN A 35 -2.64 0.54 -4.76
CA ASN A 35 -2.68 1.87 -5.33
C ASN A 35 -3.96 2.03 -6.14
N TRP A 36 -4.64 3.14 -5.95
CA TRP A 36 -5.87 3.50 -6.63
C TRP A 36 -5.69 4.83 -7.37
N ASP A 37 -6.46 5.00 -8.44
CA ASP A 37 -6.52 6.26 -9.17
C ASP A 37 -7.42 7.29 -8.45
N GLU A 38 -7.55 8.48 -9.04
CA GLU A 38 -8.40 9.57 -8.54
C GLU A 38 -9.91 9.30 -8.67
N ASN A 39 -10.35 8.20 -9.29
CA ASN A 39 -11.74 7.73 -9.26
C ASN A 39 -11.98 6.66 -8.17
N GLY A 40 -10.90 6.14 -7.58
CA GLY A 40 -10.95 5.07 -6.58
C GLY A 40 -10.85 3.69 -7.20
N ASP A 41 -10.49 3.59 -8.48
CA ASP A 41 -10.28 2.32 -9.16
C ASP A 41 -8.90 1.75 -8.81
N LEU A 42 -8.86 0.47 -8.44
CA LEU A 42 -7.61 -0.21 -8.09
C LEU A 42 -6.73 -0.32 -9.34
N GLN A 43 -5.58 0.33 -9.33
CA GLN A 43 -4.63 0.33 -10.43
C GLN A 43 -3.60 -0.79 -10.29
N SER A 44 -3.21 -1.10 -9.06
CA SER A 44 -2.26 -2.18 -8.79
C SER A 44 -2.34 -2.65 -7.35
N GLU A 45 -2.14 -3.94 -7.16
CA GLU A 45 -1.92 -4.56 -5.87
C GLU A 45 -0.57 -5.30 -5.88
N LYS A 46 0.20 -5.16 -4.80
CA LYS A 46 1.45 -5.89 -4.59
C LYS A 46 1.46 -6.45 -3.17
N THR A 47 2.00 -7.63 -2.99
CA THR A 47 2.29 -8.17 -1.67
C THR A 47 3.79 -8.05 -1.42
N TYR A 48 4.14 -7.44 -0.30
CA TYR A 48 5.50 -7.35 0.20
C TYR A 48 5.71 -8.35 1.33
N ARG A 49 6.90 -8.96 1.37
CA ARG A 49 7.35 -9.77 2.49
C ARG A 49 8.79 -9.43 2.83
N ALA A 50 9.08 -9.05 4.07
CA ALA A 50 10.40 -8.58 4.50
C ALA A 50 10.99 -7.51 3.56
N GLY A 51 10.15 -6.56 3.12
CA GLY A 51 10.54 -5.50 2.18
C GLY A 51 10.63 -5.90 0.71
N GLU A 52 10.46 -7.18 0.36
CA GLU A 52 10.53 -7.68 -1.02
C GLU A 52 9.16 -7.93 -1.62
N ILE A 53 8.97 -7.63 -2.91
CA ILE A 53 7.71 -7.93 -3.61
C ILE A 53 7.65 -9.43 -3.87
N VAL A 54 6.68 -10.11 -3.25
CA VAL A 54 6.42 -11.55 -3.46
C VAL A 54 5.27 -11.79 -4.42
N ASN A 55 4.37 -10.83 -4.60
CA ASN A 55 3.31 -10.87 -5.61
C ASN A 55 3.03 -9.46 -6.14
N GLY A 56 2.71 -9.34 -7.43
CA GLY A 56 2.46 -8.06 -8.07
C GLY A 56 1.43 -8.22 -9.19
N GLU A 57 0.23 -7.73 -8.94
CA GLU A 57 -0.88 -7.74 -9.88
C GLU A 57 -1.16 -6.29 -10.30
N ALA A 58 -0.83 -5.98 -11.55
CA ALA A 58 -1.32 -4.76 -12.17
C ALA A 58 -2.78 -5.01 -12.58
N ALA A 59 -3.68 -4.11 -12.19
CA ALA A 59 -5.03 -4.17 -12.72
C ALA A 59 -4.96 -3.94 -14.22
N GLN A 60 -5.32 -4.95 -15.00
CA GLN A 60 -5.46 -4.81 -16.44
C GLN A 60 -6.69 -3.94 -16.67
N GLN A 61 -6.45 -2.75 -17.21
CA GLN A 61 -7.49 -1.82 -17.66
C GLN A 61 -8.24 -2.38 -18.87
#